data_AF-X6MLB7-F1
#
_entry.id   AF-X6MLB7-F1
#
_cell.length_a   1.000
_cell.length_b   1.000
_cell.length_c   1.000
_cell.angle_alpha   90.00
_cell.angle_beta   90.00
_cell.angle_gamma   90.00
#
_symmetry.space_group_name_H-M   'P 1'
#
loop_
_entity.id
_entity.type
_entity.pdbx_description
1 polymer ?
#
loop_
_entity_poly.entity_id
_entity_poly.type
_entity_poly.pdbx_seq_one_letter_code
_entity_poly.pdbx_strand_id
1 'polypeptide(L)'
;MLRRLLFHKEEKQGFEQMFDLLGFVTRLNNLTDTINLATNLSDLWYREFYLNITDCIQFPIAMSLPWMLVDFAMNTPSLAPNVFFPLSIYNDSAEMALSVFHQQHLFDEIEAEVNLVFDQLIFTLYQKIFDYYKNKAASVLLDKPFQRRMEELRIHLGKNVMKLNYARYTPVFQQKSLHVLGRAVDIQALLTEQLNSYVRENIDAVVSRYEAMGSISAAMEIEHLMATLRLTVDFLREELPGIDPFEDTLAEVNEDTTIGSFRGRLFLATYNQMFSGLLRHSVFNTLTRRFVGLERSKNSKRVENSFLWGSRFTKIYHEQFKVTRGFFGVEHLHSIVTLLGMESMSLLVDEMVKMVAHVIIRDVSPYITEILKALDPMKLQPAHYGVLGVYGFYDLRLKNIKAYPALREDVFNLMREAGNALCLVQLVDEVLTHESLLEHQIRAFYIGEEPATLPEDMKTQESVKYTTAAAVSIKPKESPFVTVLKQTLSAMKADKRGVSMVKEQQLFETSIRTAMFRHAYLRENGGWLFSATLDYLYKLLEETKLLEEWKGPEPNNGILDHENPKDFARFWSVATWIFLCPDYSPEEEEKQKEQGYISDRVL
;
A
#
# COMPACT_ATOMS: atom_id res chain seq x y z
N MET A 1 20.98 -99.45 21.28
CA MET A 1 21.51 -99.13 19.95
C MET A 1 21.10 -97.69 19.57
N LEU A 2 21.68 -96.69 20.23
CA LEU A 2 21.47 -95.26 19.95
C LEU A 2 22.86 -94.65 19.69
N ARG A 3 23.28 -94.62 18.43
CA ARG A 3 24.50 -93.92 18.02
C ARG A 3 24.23 -92.42 18.16
N ARG A 4 24.92 -91.75 19.09
CA ARG A 4 25.05 -90.29 19.10
C ARG A 4 25.73 -89.87 17.79
N LEU A 5 24.96 -89.28 16.89
CA LEU A 5 25.49 -88.55 15.73
C LEU A 5 26.22 -87.31 16.28
N LEU A 6 27.55 -87.38 16.36
CA LEU A 6 28.41 -86.25 16.63
C LEU A 6 28.63 -85.51 15.30
N PHE A 7 27.86 -84.45 15.06
CA PHE A 7 28.06 -83.54 13.93
C PHE A 7 29.44 -82.87 14.01
N HIS A 8 30.10 -82.66 12.87
CA HIS A 8 31.33 -81.88 12.83
C HIS A 8 31.06 -80.42 13.22
N LYS A 9 32.02 -79.76 13.87
CA LYS A 9 31.84 -78.39 14.42
C LYS A 9 31.41 -77.37 13.36
N GLU A 10 31.87 -77.54 12.13
CA GLU A 10 31.52 -76.72 10.96
C GLU A 10 30.08 -76.98 10.47
N GLU A 11 29.62 -78.23 10.47
CA GLU A 11 28.24 -78.59 10.11
C GLU A 11 27.24 -78.05 11.13
N LYS A 12 27.58 -78.12 12.42
CA LYS A 12 26.76 -77.54 13.50
C LYS A 12 26.59 -76.03 13.30
N GLN A 13 27.66 -75.33 12.95
CA GLN A 13 27.63 -73.90 12.68
C GLN A 13 26.79 -73.55 11.44
N GLY A 14 26.87 -74.37 10.38
CA GLY A 14 26.02 -74.23 9.20
C GLY A 14 24.53 -74.47 9.49
N PHE A 15 24.21 -75.48 10.31
CA PHE A 15 22.84 -75.75 10.73
C PHE A 15 22.27 -74.67 11.65
N GLU A 16 23.07 -74.13 12.57
CA GLU A 16 22.66 -73.00 13.43
C GLU A 16 22.35 -71.76 12.57
N GLN A 17 23.22 -71.41 11.62
CA GLN A 17 22.98 -70.29 10.69
C GLN A 17 21.72 -70.50 9.83
N MET A 18 21.51 -71.71 9.32
CA MET A 18 20.33 -72.04 8.53
C MET A 18 19.06 -72.01 9.39
N PHE A 19 19.12 -72.47 10.64
CA PHE A 19 18.00 -72.41 11.58
C PHE A 19 17.63 -70.97 11.94
N ASP A 20 18.63 -70.10 12.17
CA ASP A 20 18.42 -68.68 12.40
C ASP A 20 17.76 -67.99 11.20
N LEU A 21 18.21 -68.31 9.97
CA LEU A 21 17.62 -67.81 8.73
C LEU A 21 16.18 -68.30 8.54
N LEU A 22 15.91 -69.58 8.83
CA LEU A 22 14.57 -70.17 8.75
C LEU A 22 13.58 -69.50 9.72
N GLY A 23 14.04 -68.97 10.86
CA GLY A 23 13.21 -68.21 11.79
C GLY A 23 12.61 -66.92 11.20
N PHE A 24 13.25 -66.32 10.21
CA PHE A 24 12.74 -65.13 9.51
C PHE A 24 11.80 -65.46 8.35
N VAL A 25 11.82 -66.69 7.85
CA VAL A 25 11.02 -67.09 6.68
C VAL A 25 9.52 -66.90 6.92
N THR A 26 9.02 -67.20 8.11
CA THR A 26 7.60 -67.00 8.45
C THR A 26 7.19 -65.52 8.41
N ARG A 27 8.06 -64.62 8.89
CA ARG A 27 7.82 -63.16 8.86
C ARG A 27 7.93 -62.59 7.45
N LEU A 28 8.87 -63.10 6.66
CA LEU A 28 9.04 -62.71 5.26
C LEU A 28 7.91 -63.23 4.37
N ASN A 29 7.34 -64.39 4.68
CA ASN A 29 6.19 -64.93 3.96
C ASN A 29 4.94 -64.08 4.22
N ASN A 30 4.78 -63.57 5.45
CA ASN A 30 3.73 -62.62 5.83
C ASN A 30 4.28 -61.19 5.92
N LEU A 31 4.87 -60.72 4.82
CA LEU A 31 5.56 -59.43 4.79
C LEU A 31 4.62 -58.27 5.12
N THR A 32 3.39 -58.27 4.59
CA THR A 32 2.41 -57.19 4.80
C THR A 32 2.04 -57.05 6.28
N ASP A 33 1.66 -58.13 6.94
CA ASP A 33 1.30 -58.11 8.36
C ASP A 33 2.51 -57.73 9.23
N THR A 34 3.71 -58.22 8.87
CA THR A 34 4.94 -57.88 9.58
C THR A 34 5.28 -56.40 9.45
N ILE A 35 5.08 -55.81 8.28
CA ILE A 35 5.26 -54.37 8.06
C ILE A 35 4.24 -53.59 8.89
N ASN A 36 2.96 -53.92 8.79
CA ASN A 36 1.89 -53.23 9.53
C ASN A 36 2.15 -53.28 11.05
N LEU A 37 2.53 -54.44 11.59
CA LEU A 37 2.90 -54.58 13.00
C LEU A 37 4.15 -53.78 13.38
N ALA A 38 5.13 -53.66 12.47
CA ALA A 38 6.36 -52.92 12.72
C ALA A 38 6.20 -51.40 12.61
N THR A 39 5.22 -50.93 11.82
CA THR A 39 4.93 -49.50 11.62
C THR A 39 3.77 -49.00 12.46
N ASN A 40 3.10 -49.86 13.22
CA ASN A 40 1.94 -49.48 14.01
C ASN A 40 2.31 -48.50 15.13
N LEU A 41 1.75 -47.29 15.08
CA LEU A 41 1.90 -46.25 16.09
C LEU A 41 0.60 -45.96 16.85
N SER A 42 -0.41 -46.85 16.77
CA SER A 42 -1.74 -46.68 17.36
C SER A 42 -1.75 -46.39 18.86
N ASP A 43 -0.79 -46.97 19.58
CA ASP A 43 -0.68 -46.90 21.05
C ASP A 43 -0.41 -45.49 21.56
N LEU A 44 0.02 -44.58 20.68
CA LEU A 44 0.31 -43.18 21.01
C LEU A 44 -0.97 -42.35 21.30
N TRP A 45 -2.13 -42.81 20.84
CA TRP A 45 -3.41 -42.12 21.11
C TRP A 45 -4.14 -42.69 22.34
N TYR A 46 -4.11 -44.02 22.51
CA TYR A 46 -4.88 -44.69 23.56
C TYR A 46 -4.44 -44.30 24.97
N ARG A 47 -5.42 -44.02 25.83
CA ARG A 47 -5.19 -43.47 27.18
C ARG A 47 -6.11 -44.03 28.26
N GLU A 48 -6.80 -45.14 28.01
CA GLU A 48 -7.73 -45.81 28.93
C GLU A 48 -7.15 -46.06 30.32
N PHE A 49 -5.89 -46.48 30.40
CA PHE A 49 -5.21 -46.71 31.67
C PHE A 49 -5.16 -45.44 32.54
N TYR A 50 -4.86 -44.30 31.91
CA TYR A 50 -4.78 -43.02 32.61
C TYR A 50 -6.16 -42.43 32.93
N LEU A 51 -7.15 -42.63 32.05
CA LEU A 51 -8.54 -42.24 32.32
C LEU A 51 -9.09 -42.97 33.54
N ASN A 52 -8.86 -44.28 33.63
CA ASN A 52 -9.29 -45.08 34.78
C ASN A 52 -8.61 -44.65 36.10
N ILE A 53 -7.33 -44.28 36.06
CA ILE A 53 -6.62 -43.78 37.26
C ILE A 53 -7.15 -42.41 37.71
N THR A 54 -7.55 -41.57 36.77
CA THR A 54 -7.92 -40.16 37.04
C THR A 54 -9.42 -39.94 37.22
N ASP A 55 -10.23 -40.99 37.05
CA ASP A 55 -11.70 -40.96 37.10
C ASP A 55 -12.28 -39.87 36.18
N CYS A 56 -11.61 -39.65 35.05
CA CYS A 56 -11.96 -38.66 34.03
C CYS A 56 -12.56 -39.36 32.82
N ILE A 57 -13.58 -38.74 32.21
CA ILE A 57 -14.25 -39.29 31.01
C ILE A 57 -13.33 -39.18 29.79
N GLN A 58 -12.66 -38.03 29.61
CA GLN A 58 -11.73 -37.82 28.49
C GLN A 58 -10.72 -36.71 28.81
N PHE A 59 -9.53 -36.79 28.21
CA PHE A 59 -8.53 -35.73 28.29
C PHE A 59 -8.70 -34.67 27.17
N PRO A 60 -8.36 -33.40 27.42
CA PRO A 60 -8.35 -32.37 26.37
C PRO A 60 -7.36 -32.71 25.25
N ILE A 61 -7.64 -32.23 24.02
CA ILE A 61 -6.77 -32.45 22.85
C ILE A 61 -5.32 -31.98 23.05
N ALA A 62 -5.09 -30.96 23.90
CA ALA A 62 -3.75 -30.48 24.24
C ALA A 62 -2.88 -31.53 24.94
N MET A 63 -3.49 -32.57 25.52
CA MET A 63 -2.82 -33.72 26.13
C MET A 63 -2.74 -34.93 25.18
N SER A 64 -3.30 -34.82 23.97
CA SER A 64 -3.24 -35.86 22.96
C SER A 64 -1.92 -35.79 22.20
N LEU A 65 -1.16 -36.89 22.22
CA LEU A 65 0.18 -36.93 21.63
C LEU A 65 0.18 -36.66 20.12
N PRO A 66 -0.73 -37.21 19.30
CA PRO A 66 -0.81 -36.84 17.89
C PRO A 66 -0.97 -35.33 17.68
N TRP A 67 -1.87 -34.68 18.41
CA TRP A 67 -2.06 -33.22 18.31
C TRP A 67 -0.84 -32.43 18.78
N MET A 68 -0.23 -32.81 19.91
CA MET A 68 1.00 -32.17 20.40
C MET A 68 2.12 -32.19 19.35
N LEU A 69 2.25 -33.29 18.60
CA LEU A 69 3.23 -33.41 17.52
C LEU A 69 2.88 -32.52 16.32
N VAL A 70 1.60 -32.43 15.93
CA VAL A 70 1.13 -31.52 14.89
C VAL A 70 1.41 -30.06 15.29
N ASP A 71 1.02 -29.66 16.50
CA ASP A 71 1.24 -28.30 17.00
C ASP A 71 2.74 -27.95 17.06
N PHE A 72 3.57 -28.87 17.54
CA PHE A 72 5.02 -28.69 17.53
C PHE A 72 5.59 -28.53 16.11
N ALA A 73 5.13 -29.34 15.15
CA ALA A 73 5.54 -29.24 13.75
C ALA A 73 5.10 -27.91 13.12
N MET A 74 3.88 -27.42 13.43
CA MET A 74 3.39 -26.12 12.98
C MET A 74 4.18 -24.95 13.55
N ASN A 75 4.71 -25.05 14.77
CA ASN A 75 5.49 -24.00 15.43
C ASN A 75 6.97 -24.01 15.01
N THR A 76 7.43 -25.07 14.34
CA THR A 76 8.84 -25.28 14.00
C THR A 76 9.06 -25.19 12.48
N PRO A 77 9.68 -24.10 11.95
CA PRO A 77 9.81 -23.87 10.50
C PRO A 77 10.49 -25.00 9.72
N SER A 78 11.44 -25.71 10.33
CA SER A 78 12.15 -26.83 9.70
C SER A 78 11.27 -28.07 9.51
N LEU A 79 10.22 -28.21 10.32
CA LEU A 79 9.28 -29.33 10.32
C LEU A 79 7.97 -29.01 9.59
N ALA A 80 7.81 -27.81 9.04
CA ALA A 80 6.63 -27.43 8.27
C ALA A 80 6.23 -28.43 7.16
N PRO A 81 7.16 -29.06 6.40
CA PRO A 81 6.82 -30.09 5.43
C PRO A 81 6.15 -31.33 6.03
N ASN A 82 6.38 -31.59 7.31
CA ASN A 82 6.00 -32.81 8.02
C ASN A 82 4.72 -32.65 8.84
N VAL A 83 4.02 -31.51 8.69
CA VAL A 83 2.88 -31.14 9.56
C VAL A 83 1.74 -32.17 9.54
N PHE A 84 1.55 -32.88 8.43
CA PHE A 84 0.48 -33.87 8.28
C PHE A 84 0.87 -35.28 8.72
N PHE A 85 2.17 -35.58 8.92
CA PHE A 85 2.57 -36.95 9.29
C PHE A 85 1.97 -37.42 10.61
N PRO A 86 1.92 -36.63 11.69
CA PRO A 86 1.33 -37.11 12.94
C PRO A 86 -0.17 -37.40 12.84
N LEU A 87 -0.87 -36.92 11.80
CA LEU A 87 -2.28 -37.28 11.57
C LEU A 87 -2.45 -38.75 11.16
N SER A 88 -1.40 -39.41 10.65
CA SER A 88 -1.48 -40.84 10.34
C SER A 88 -1.66 -41.70 11.59
N ILE A 89 -1.23 -41.21 12.76
CA ILE A 89 -1.43 -41.91 14.04
C ILE A 89 -2.92 -42.14 14.29
N TYR A 90 -3.78 -41.18 13.92
CA TYR A 90 -5.23 -41.36 14.01
C TYR A 90 -5.76 -42.45 13.08
N ASN A 91 -5.14 -42.65 11.91
CA ASN A 91 -5.50 -43.76 11.02
C ASN A 91 -5.16 -45.10 11.65
N ASP A 92 -3.96 -45.23 12.22
CA ASP A 92 -3.51 -46.44 12.90
C ASP A 92 -4.40 -46.76 14.12
N SER A 93 -4.71 -45.75 14.93
CA SER A 93 -5.61 -45.89 16.08
C SER A 93 -7.05 -46.23 15.66
N ALA A 94 -7.54 -45.66 14.57
CA ALA A 94 -8.87 -46.00 14.06
C ALA A 94 -8.94 -47.43 13.52
N GLU A 95 -7.90 -47.87 12.80
CA GLU A 95 -7.80 -49.25 12.31
C GLU A 95 -7.76 -50.24 13.47
N MET A 96 -6.97 -49.97 14.51
CA MET A 96 -6.88 -50.83 15.69
C MET A 96 -8.20 -50.87 16.49
N ALA A 97 -8.89 -49.75 16.63
CA ALA A 97 -10.18 -49.68 17.31
C ALA A 97 -11.23 -50.57 16.63
N LEU A 98 -11.24 -50.58 15.29
CA LEU A 98 -12.21 -51.32 14.48
C LEU A 98 -11.82 -52.79 14.26
N SER A 99 -10.55 -53.07 13.98
CA SER A 99 -10.08 -54.40 13.54
C SER A 99 -9.59 -55.29 14.69
N VAL A 100 -9.06 -54.71 15.78
CA VAL A 100 -8.49 -55.48 16.90
C VAL A 100 -9.36 -55.37 18.15
N PHE A 101 -9.74 -54.15 18.56
CA PHE A 101 -10.56 -53.97 19.76
C PHE A 101 -12.04 -54.21 19.51
N HIS A 102 -12.51 -54.01 18.28
CA HIS A 102 -13.92 -54.09 17.89
C HIS A 102 -14.83 -53.22 18.77
N GLN A 103 -14.39 -52.00 19.08
CA GLN A 103 -15.13 -51.06 19.93
C GLN A 103 -15.49 -49.79 19.18
N GLN A 104 -16.80 -49.56 19.01
CA GLN A 104 -17.31 -48.40 18.28
C GLN A 104 -17.05 -47.09 19.02
N HIS A 105 -17.21 -47.06 20.35
CA HIS A 105 -17.04 -45.83 21.13
C HIS A 105 -15.61 -45.26 21.00
N LEU A 106 -14.58 -46.11 20.95
CA LEU A 106 -13.20 -45.67 20.72
C LEU A 106 -13.05 -45.01 19.35
N PHE A 107 -13.68 -45.56 18.31
CA PHE A 107 -13.68 -44.96 16.98
C PHE A 107 -14.43 -43.61 16.98
N ASP A 108 -15.59 -43.53 17.63
CA ASP A 108 -16.37 -42.29 17.73
C ASP A 108 -15.58 -41.18 18.45
N GLU A 109 -14.80 -41.53 19.48
CA GLU A 109 -13.89 -40.60 20.15
C GLU A 109 -12.73 -40.14 19.27
N ILE A 110 -12.10 -41.06 18.53
CA ILE A 110 -11.04 -40.74 17.56
C ILE A 110 -11.59 -39.80 16.48
N GLU A 111 -12.77 -40.10 15.93
CA GLU A 111 -13.41 -39.29 14.89
C GLU A 111 -13.72 -37.88 15.40
N ALA A 112 -14.29 -37.76 16.60
CA ALA A 112 -14.58 -36.47 17.22
C ALA A 112 -13.29 -35.65 17.45
N GLU A 113 -12.22 -36.29 17.92
CA GLU A 113 -10.93 -35.62 18.14
C GLU A 113 -10.31 -35.14 16.82
N VAL A 114 -10.30 -35.99 15.79
CA VAL A 114 -9.74 -35.66 14.47
C VAL A 114 -10.48 -34.48 13.84
N ASN A 115 -11.81 -34.43 13.90
CA ASN A 115 -12.57 -33.31 13.33
C ASN A 115 -12.13 -31.98 13.97
N LEU A 116 -12.04 -31.93 15.30
CA LEU A 116 -11.61 -30.72 16.01
C LEU A 116 -10.15 -30.35 15.72
N VAL A 117 -9.26 -31.34 15.73
CA VAL A 117 -7.83 -31.17 15.43
C VAL A 117 -7.62 -30.67 14.00
N PHE A 118 -8.37 -31.20 13.04
CA PHE A 118 -8.25 -30.82 11.64
C PHE A 118 -8.71 -29.37 11.42
N ASP A 119 -9.82 -28.96 12.02
CA ASP A 119 -10.31 -27.56 11.95
C ASP A 119 -9.28 -26.59 12.54
N GLN A 120 -8.71 -26.91 13.71
CA GLN A 120 -7.68 -26.08 14.34
C GLN A 120 -6.37 -26.05 13.55
N LEU A 121 -5.98 -27.18 12.96
CA LEU A 121 -4.82 -27.29 12.10
C LEU A 121 -4.97 -26.36 10.90
N ILE A 122 -6.05 -26.48 10.13
CA ILE A 122 -6.26 -25.64 8.94
C ILE A 122 -6.33 -24.17 9.33
N PHE A 123 -7.06 -23.82 10.40
CA PHE A 123 -7.18 -22.45 10.88
C PHE A 123 -5.82 -21.82 11.22
N THR A 124 -4.97 -22.57 11.93
CA THR A 124 -3.65 -22.08 12.34
C THR A 124 -2.65 -22.07 11.17
N LEU A 125 -2.78 -23.05 10.27
CA LEU A 125 -1.84 -23.26 9.17
C LEU A 125 -1.94 -22.15 8.12
N TYR A 126 -3.15 -21.78 7.67
CA TYR A 126 -3.28 -20.72 6.66
C TYR A 126 -2.77 -19.37 7.20
N GLN A 127 -3.01 -19.05 8.49
CA GLN A 127 -2.53 -17.81 9.12
C GLN A 127 -1.00 -17.76 9.16
N LYS A 128 -0.36 -18.88 9.52
CA LYS A 128 1.11 -18.98 9.56
C LYS A 128 1.73 -18.91 8.17
N ILE A 129 1.11 -19.57 7.19
CA ILE A 129 1.51 -19.49 5.78
C ILE A 129 1.44 -18.03 5.33
N PHE A 130 0.31 -17.37 5.54
CA PHE A 130 0.13 -15.98 5.14
C PHE A 130 1.12 -15.03 5.85
N ASP A 131 1.32 -15.15 7.16
CA ASP A 131 2.31 -14.35 7.90
C ASP A 131 3.74 -14.60 7.37
N TYR A 132 4.09 -15.83 7.01
CA TYR A 132 5.39 -16.13 6.41
C TYR A 132 5.58 -15.41 5.06
N TYR A 133 4.61 -15.51 4.15
CA TYR A 133 4.70 -14.85 2.84
C TYR A 133 4.63 -13.32 2.96
N LYS A 134 3.85 -12.80 3.91
CA LYS A 134 3.79 -11.36 4.18
C LYS A 134 5.10 -10.83 4.76
N ASN A 135 5.74 -11.56 5.68
CA ASN A 135 7.08 -11.22 6.17
C ASN A 135 8.15 -11.34 5.06
N LYS A 136 8.02 -12.33 4.15
CA LYS A 136 8.90 -12.45 2.97
C LYS A 136 8.74 -11.22 2.07
N ALA A 137 7.50 -10.81 1.78
CA ALA A 137 7.21 -9.63 0.99
C ALA A 137 7.76 -8.33 1.61
N ALA A 138 7.47 -8.14 2.90
CA ALA A 138 7.98 -7.02 3.69
C ALA A 138 9.52 -6.97 3.73
N SER A 139 10.20 -8.11 3.73
CA SER A 139 11.67 -8.18 3.67
C SER A 139 12.24 -7.80 2.30
N VAL A 140 11.53 -8.16 1.22
CA VAL A 140 11.94 -7.83 -0.15
C VAL A 140 11.82 -6.33 -0.39
N LEU A 141 10.70 -5.73 0.00
CA LEU A 141 10.41 -4.29 -0.17
C LEU A 141 11.20 -3.38 0.77
N LEU A 142 11.86 -3.93 1.79
CA LEU A 142 12.67 -3.12 2.71
C LEU A 142 13.90 -2.56 2.00
N ASP A 143 14.06 -1.24 2.06
CA ASP A 143 15.20 -0.52 1.51
C ASP A 143 16.53 -1.04 2.11
N LYS A 144 17.45 -1.49 1.24
CA LYS A 144 18.68 -2.16 1.65
C LYS A 144 19.66 -1.22 2.38
N PRO A 145 19.89 0.02 1.93
CA PRO A 145 20.61 1.03 2.71
C PRO A 145 20.02 1.28 4.09
N PHE A 146 18.70 1.44 4.21
CA PHE A 146 18.04 1.60 5.51
C PHE A 146 18.21 0.37 6.39
N GLN A 147 18.02 -0.83 5.84
CA GLN A 147 18.25 -2.11 6.53
C GLN A 147 19.68 -2.18 7.10
N ARG A 148 20.70 -1.84 6.31
CA ARG A 148 22.11 -1.85 6.76
C ARG A 148 22.34 -0.89 7.93
N ARG A 149 21.84 0.35 7.84
CA ARG A 149 21.97 1.33 8.94
C ARG A 149 21.25 0.87 10.20
N MET A 150 20.06 0.29 10.07
CA MET A 150 19.33 -0.26 11.21
C MET A 150 20.04 -1.49 11.81
N GLU A 151 20.70 -2.28 10.98
CA GLU A 151 21.55 -3.39 11.42
C GLU A 151 22.84 -2.90 12.11
N GLU A 152 23.37 -1.74 11.76
CA GLU A 152 24.48 -1.11 12.50
C GLU A 152 23.99 -0.58 13.85
N LEU A 153 22.79 0.00 13.89
CA LEU A 153 22.12 0.51 15.09
C LEU A 153 21.53 -0.60 16.00
N ARG A 154 21.85 -1.88 15.73
CA ARG A 154 21.39 -3.16 16.34
C ARG A 154 21.23 -3.22 17.87
N ILE A 155 21.64 -2.19 18.60
CA ILE A 155 21.52 -2.07 20.06
C ILE A 155 20.06 -1.83 20.49
N HIS A 156 19.22 -1.17 19.67
CA HIS A 156 17.89 -0.71 20.11
C HIS A 156 16.69 -1.58 19.69
N LEU A 157 16.82 -2.47 18.69
CA LEU A 157 15.69 -3.28 18.18
C LEU A 157 15.77 -4.78 18.53
N GLY A 158 16.91 -5.29 19.01
CA GLY A 158 17.10 -6.71 19.36
C GLY A 158 17.72 -7.56 18.24
N LYS A 159 18.42 -8.62 18.62
CA LYS A 159 19.40 -9.35 17.78
C LYS A 159 18.86 -10.09 16.54
N ASN A 160 17.55 -10.25 16.35
CA ASN A 160 16.99 -11.12 15.30
C ASN A 160 15.74 -10.57 14.56
N VAL A 161 15.41 -9.28 14.68
CA VAL A 161 14.15 -8.75 14.11
C VAL A 161 14.08 -8.86 12.59
N MET A 162 15.22 -8.77 11.90
CA MET A 162 15.26 -8.67 10.43
C MET A 162 15.55 -9.98 9.69
N LYS A 163 15.74 -11.10 10.40
CA LYS A 163 15.99 -12.40 9.74
C LYS A 163 14.68 -13.12 9.48
N LEU A 164 14.43 -13.45 8.22
CA LEU A 164 13.33 -14.33 7.84
C LEU A 164 13.64 -15.77 8.31
N ASN A 165 12.70 -16.41 8.99
CA ASN A 165 12.79 -17.84 9.25
C ASN A 165 12.33 -18.57 7.98
N TYR A 166 13.25 -19.20 7.26
CA TYR A 166 12.90 -19.97 6.06
C TYR A 166 12.07 -21.21 6.45
N ALA A 167 10.77 -21.16 6.17
CA ALA A 167 9.87 -22.29 6.23
C ALA A 167 9.64 -22.83 4.81
N ARG A 168 9.52 -24.16 4.67
CA ARG A 168 9.27 -24.82 3.38
C ARG A 168 7.81 -25.28 3.31
N TYR A 169 6.94 -24.41 2.78
CA TYR A 169 5.52 -24.72 2.62
C TYR A 169 5.17 -25.37 1.26
N THR A 170 6.07 -25.36 0.27
CA THR A 170 5.86 -26.03 -1.02
C THR A 170 5.34 -27.48 -0.89
N PRO A 171 5.87 -28.35 0.00
CA PRO A 171 5.35 -29.71 0.17
C PRO A 171 3.92 -29.77 0.74
N VAL A 172 3.51 -28.75 1.50
CA VAL A 172 2.15 -28.62 2.06
C VAL A 172 1.16 -28.31 0.93
N PHE A 173 1.50 -27.37 0.04
CA PHE A 173 0.66 -27.02 -1.11
C PHE A 173 0.51 -28.14 -2.15
N GLN A 174 1.51 -29.02 -2.25
CA GLN A 174 1.47 -30.16 -3.16
C GLN A 174 0.57 -31.31 -2.68
N GLN A 175 0.06 -31.27 -1.44
CA GLN A 175 -0.84 -32.29 -0.92
C GLN A 175 -2.25 -32.14 -1.50
N LYS A 176 -2.56 -32.89 -2.57
CA LYS A 176 -3.89 -32.90 -3.19
C LYS A 176 -4.91 -33.80 -2.51
N SER A 177 -4.46 -34.85 -1.83
CA SER A 177 -5.36 -35.81 -1.18
C SER A 177 -4.71 -36.36 0.08
N LEU A 178 -5.02 -35.75 1.21
CA LEU A 178 -4.66 -36.28 2.51
C LEU A 178 -5.71 -37.32 2.93
N HIS A 179 -5.27 -38.54 3.23
CA HIS A 179 -6.15 -39.62 3.67
C HIS A 179 -6.21 -39.64 5.19
N VAL A 180 -7.36 -39.30 5.76
CA VAL A 180 -7.61 -39.28 7.21
C VAL A 180 -8.94 -39.95 7.50
N LEU A 181 -8.94 -40.99 8.35
CA LEU A 181 -10.11 -41.78 8.73
C LEU A 181 -10.94 -42.27 7.52
N GLY A 182 -10.26 -42.65 6.44
CA GLY A 182 -10.89 -43.11 5.20
C GLY A 182 -11.43 -42.00 4.28
N ARG A 183 -11.37 -40.73 4.70
CA ARG A 183 -11.73 -39.56 3.86
C ARG A 183 -10.51 -39.10 3.08
N ALA A 184 -10.71 -38.73 1.82
CA ALA A 184 -9.69 -38.04 1.02
C ALA A 184 -9.99 -36.54 1.02
N VAL A 185 -9.13 -35.76 1.67
CA VAL A 185 -9.31 -34.30 1.81
C VAL A 185 -8.32 -33.56 0.91
N ASP A 186 -8.82 -32.63 0.11
CA ASP A 186 -7.99 -31.76 -0.74
C ASP A 186 -7.51 -30.53 0.06
N ILE A 187 -6.28 -30.62 0.56
CA ILE A 187 -5.64 -29.55 1.32
C ILE A 187 -5.37 -28.33 0.44
N GLN A 188 -5.07 -28.53 -0.84
CA GLN A 188 -4.78 -27.43 -1.76
C GLN A 188 -6.02 -26.55 -1.95
N ALA A 189 -7.19 -27.17 -2.19
CA ALA A 189 -8.45 -26.46 -2.34
C ALA A 189 -8.86 -25.73 -1.05
N LEU A 190 -8.81 -26.42 0.10
CA LEU A 190 -9.13 -25.85 1.41
C LEU A 190 -8.24 -24.64 1.76
N LEU A 191 -6.92 -24.76 1.57
CA LEU A 191 -6.01 -23.64 1.82
C LEU A 191 -6.26 -22.48 0.86
N THR A 192 -6.57 -22.76 -0.40
CA THR A 192 -6.85 -21.70 -1.40
C THR A 192 -8.08 -20.89 -1.01
N GLU A 193 -9.17 -21.55 -0.61
CA GLU A 193 -10.41 -20.89 -0.16
C GLU A 193 -10.15 -20.01 1.08
N GLN A 194 -9.50 -20.56 2.10
CA GLN A 194 -9.22 -19.83 3.34
C GLN A 194 -8.26 -18.66 3.12
N LEU A 195 -7.22 -18.84 2.30
CA LEU A 195 -6.28 -17.76 1.95
C LEU A 195 -6.98 -16.66 1.15
N ASN A 196 -7.86 -16.98 0.20
CA ASN A 196 -8.63 -16.00 -0.56
C ASN A 196 -9.54 -15.15 0.35
N SER A 197 -10.20 -15.78 1.34
CA SER A 197 -11.00 -15.05 2.34
C SER A 197 -10.11 -14.15 3.20
N TYR A 198 -8.95 -14.66 3.63
CA TYR A 198 -8.03 -13.92 4.50
C TYR A 198 -7.36 -12.74 3.79
N VAL A 199 -7.09 -12.84 2.48
CA VAL A 199 -6.60 -11.71 1.66
C VAL A 199 -7.64 -10.59 1.62
N ARG A 200 -8.92 -10.92 1.40
CA ARG A 200 -10.03 -9.94 1.39
C ARG A 200 -10.16 -9.22 2.73
N GLU A 201 -10.14 -9.95 3.83
CA GLU A 201 -10.15 -9.38 5.19
C GLU A 201 -8.95 -8.45 5.41
N ASN A 202 -7.77 -8.81 4.89
CA ASN A 202 -6.57 -7.99 5.00
C ASN A 202 -6.71 -6.66 4.26
N ILE A 203 -7.21 -6.69 3.02
CA ILE A 203 -7.42 -5.50 2.20
C ILE A 203 -8.45 -4.60 2.89
N ASP A 204 -9.57 -5.17 3.35
CA ASP A 204 -10.62 -4.43 4.06
C ASP A 204 -10.09 -3.75 5.33
N ALA A 205 -9.25 -4.45 6.11
CA ALA A 205 -8.62 -3.89 7.29
C ALA A 205 -7.67 -2.72 6.96
N VAL A 206 -6.94 -2.79 5.83
CA VAL A 206 -6.07 -1.70 5.38
C VAL A 206 -6.89 -0.50 4.90
N VAL A 207 -7.96 -0.71 4.13
CA VAL A 207 -8.87 0.36 3.68
C VAL A 207 -9.55 1.02 4.89
N SER A 208 -10.10 0.22 5.81
CA SER A 208 -10.75 0.71 7.03
C SER A 208 -9.77 1.46 7.95
N ARG A 209 -8.50 1.06 7.98
CA ARG A 209 -7.44 1.81 8.67
C ARG A 209 -7.23 3.19 8.04
N TYR A 210 -7.20 3.28 6.72
CA TYR A 210 -7.05 4.55 6.04
C TYR A 210 -8.22 5.49 6.33
N GLU A 211 -9.45 4.98 6.31
CA GLU A 211 -10.67 5.71 6.69
C GLU A 211 -10.60 6.23 8.14
N ALA A 212 -10.05 5.43 9.07
CA ALA A 212 -10.02 5.76 10.50
C ALA A 212 -8.87 6.71 10.93
N MET A 213 -7.72 6.70 10.23
CA MET A 213 -6.54 7.50 10.64
C MET A 213 -6.76 9.02 10.48
N GLY A 214 -7.66 9.45 9.59
CA GLY A 214 -8.06 10.86 9.46
C GLY A 214 -6.94 11.83 9.06
N SER A 215 -5.78 11.34 8.62
CA SER A 215 -4.64 12.15 8.22
C SER A 215 -4.11 11.70 6.86
N ILE A 216 -4.06 12.65 5.92
CA ILE A 216 -3.64 12.41 4.54
C ILE A 216 -2.18 11.95 4.43
N SER A 217 -1.33 12.29 5.40
CA SER A 217 0.09 11.85 5.42
C SER A 217 0.22 10.33 5.61
N ALA A 218 -0.84 9.65 6.06
CA ALA A 218 -0.88 8.19 6.14
C ALA A 218 -0.93 7.52 4.77
N ALA A 219 -1.19 8.25 3.67
CA ALA A 219 -1.30 7.67 2.34
C ALA A 219 -0.07 6.85 1.93
N MET A 220 1.15 7.27 2.30
CA MET A 220 2.37 6.50 2.00
C MET A 220 2.47 5.20 2.81
N GLU A 221 1.97 5.20 4.05
CA GLU A 221 1.91 4.00 4.88
C GLU A 221 0.96 2.96 4.27
N ILE A 222 -0.18 3.44 3.77
CA ILE A 222 -1.22 2.63 3.14
C ILE A 222 -0.79 2.11 1.77
N GLU A 223 -0.16 2.95 0.94
CA GLU A 223 0.43 2.55 -0.34
C GLU A 223 1.42 1.40 -0.14
N HIS A 224 2.33 1.54 0.82
CA HIS A 224 3.32 0.50 1.08
C HIS A 224 2.71 -0.79 1.66
N LEU A 225 1.64 -0.68 2.47
CA LEU A 225 0.87 -1.85 2.92
C LEU A 225 0.19 -2.57 1.75
N MET A 226 -0.41 -1.83 0.83
CA MET A 226 -1.02 -2.39 -0.38
C MET A 226 0.03 -3.03 -1.29
N ALA A 227 1.19 -2.39 -1.49
CA ALA A 227 2.30 -2.96 -2.24
C ALA A 227 2.84 -4.25 -1.60
N THR A 228 2.94 -4.29 -0.26
CA THR A 228 3.32 -5.50 0.49
C THR A 228 2.30 -6.62 0.29
N LEU A 229 1.00 -6.29 0.31
CA LEU A 229 -0.07 -7.26 0.08
C LEU A 229 -0.08 -7.79 -1.35
N ARG A 230 0.06 -6.92 -2.35
CA ARG A 230 0.18 -7.31 -3.75
C ARG A 230 1.29 -8.33 -3.95
N LEU A 231 2.48 -8.04 -3.44
CA LEU A 231 3.63 -8.94 -3.55
C LEU A 231 3.47 -10.23 -2.72
N THR A 232 2.71 -10.19 -1.62
CA THR A 232 2.33 -11.39 -0.85
C THR A 232 1.43 -12.29 -1.67
N VAL A 233 0.41 -11.73 -2.34
CA VAL A 233 -0.49 -12.45 -3.24
C VAL A 233 0.28 -13.02 -4.41
N ASP A 234 1.19 -12.27 -5.03
CA ASP A 234 2.01 -12.76 -6.13
C ASP A 234 2.84 -13.99 -5.73
N PHE A 235 3.49 -13.97 -4.55
CA PHE A 235 4.21 -15.14 -4.04
C PHE A 235 3.31 -16.34 -3.71
N LEU A 236 2.09 -16.09 -3.23
CA LEU A 236 1.15 -17.17 -2.97
C LEU A 236 0.64 -17.78 -4.28
N ARG A 237 0.42 -16.96 -5.32
CA ARG A 237 -0.03 -17.39 -6.65
C ARG A 237 1.00 -18.22 -7.41
N GLU A 238 2.30 -18.00 -7.16
CA GLU A 238 3.37 -18.85 -7.69
C GLU A 238 3.21 -20.32 -7.25
N GLU A 239 2.73 -20.55 -6.02
CA GLU A 239 2.55 -21.90 -5.44
C GLU A 239 1.11 -22.42 -5.60
N LEU A 240 0.11 -21.52 -5.49
CA LEU A 240 -1.32 -21.79 -5.54
C LEU A 240 -2.00 -20.95 -6.64
N PRO A 241 -2.11 -21.48 -7.87
CA PRO A 241 -2.71 -20.76 -8.99
C PRO A 241 -4.20 -20.38 -8.82
N GLY A 242 -4.90 -21.03 -7.88
CA GLY A 242 -6.32 -20.77 -7.60
C GLY A 242 -6.59 -19.52 -6.76
N ILE A 243 -5.55 -18.79 -6.35
CA ILE A 243 -5.69 -17.51 -5.65
C ILE A 243 -6.06 -16.41 -6.65
N ASP A 244 -7.05 -15.61 -6.27
CA ASP A 244 -7.59 -14.54 -7.10
C ASP A 244 -6.51 -13.45 -7.36
N PRO A 245 -6.54 -12.77 -8.52
CA PRO A 245 -5.67 -11.62 -8.75
C PRO A 245 -5.88 -10.52 -7.70
N PHE A 246 -4.78 -9.89 -7.29
CA PHE A 246 -4.83 -8.81 -6.30
C PHE A 246 -5.70 -7.64 -6.77
N GLU A 247 -5.58 -7.23 -8.03
CA GLU A 247 -6.35 -6.11 -8.59
C GLU A 247 -7.87 -6.38 -8.56
N ASP A 248 -8.29 -7.60 -8.90
CA ASP A 248 -9.71 -7.99 -8.87
C ASP A 248 -10.24 -8.00 -7.44
N THR A 249 -9.44 -8.51 -6.49
CA THR A 249 -9.80 -8.56 -5.07
C THR A 249 -9.84 -7.15 -4.46
N LEU A 250 -8.92 -6.27 -4.88
CA LEU A 250 -8.89 -4.88 -4.45
C LEU A 250 -10.11 -4.12 -4.99
N ALA A 251 -10.46 -4.29 -6.27
CA ALA A 251 -11.63 -3.67 -6.87
C ALA A 251 -12.93 -4.12 -6.18
N GLU A 252 -13.04 -5.41 -5.83
CA GLU A 252 -14.16 -5.96 -5.04
C GLU A 252 -14.30 -5.25 -3.69
N VAL A 253 -13.22 -5.20 -2.90
CA VAL A 253 -13.22 -4.63 -1.53
C VAL A 253 -13.32 -3.10 -1.52
N ASN A 254 -12.75 -2.43 -2.53
CA ASN A 254 -12.82 -0.98 -2.70
C ASN A 254 -14.20 -0.51 -3.21
N GLU A 255 -15.12 -1.43 -3.49
CA GLU A 255 -16.44 -1.18 -4.07
C GLU A 255 -16.37 -0.53 -5.47
N ASP A 256 -15.31 -0.82 -6.22
CA ASP A 256 -15.02 -0.29 -7.56
C ASP A 256 -15.32 -1.32 -8.65
N THR A 257 -16.47 -1.99 -8.53
CA THR A 257 -16.87 -3.10 -9.42
C THR A 257 -17.79 -2.65 -10.56
N THR A 258 -18.26 -1.41 -10.54
CA THR A 258 -19.17 -0.88 -11.56
C THR A 258 -18.46 0.11 -12.48
N ILE A 259 -18.77 0.03 -13.79
CA ILE A 259 -18.11 0.76 -14.90
C ILE A 259 -18.25 2.32 -14.81
N GLY A 260 -18.78 2.86 -13.71
CA GLY A 260 -18.87 4.31 -13.46
C GLY A 260 -18.61 4.73 -12.02
N SER A 261 -18.15 3.83 -11.14
CA SER A 261 -17.89 4.14 -9.73
C SER A 261 -16.44 4.57 -9.48
N PHE A 262 -16.04 5.74 -10.00
CA PHE A 262 -14.76 6.36 -9.66
C PHE A 262 -14.70 6.91 -8.21
N ARG A 263 -15.62 6.47 -7.35
CA ARG A 263 -15.78 6.90 -5.95
C ARG A 263 -15.73 5.69 -5.01
N GLY A 264 -14.76 4.80 -5.23
CA GLY A 264 -14.46 3.74 -4.29
C GLY A 264 -14.11 4.26 -2.90
N ARG A 265 -14.06 3.35 -1.93
CA ARG A 265 -13.79 3.67 -0.51
C ARG A 265 -12.47 4.43 -0.32
N LEU A 266 -11.41 4.02 -1.01
CA LEU A 266 -10.11 4.70 -0.98
C LEU A 266 -10.21 6.15 -1.49
N PHE A 267 -10.94 6.38 -2.58
CA PHE A 267 -11.14 7.72 -3.14
C PHE A 267 -11.87 8.61 -2.14
N LEU A 268 -12.96 8.13 -1.55
CA LEU A 268 -13.73 8.90 -0.56
C LEU A 268 -12.91 9.21 0.69
N ALA A 269 -12.08 8.27 1.15
CA ALA A 269 -11.16 8.50 2.27
C ALA A 269 -10.13 9.60 1.93
N THR A 270 -9.50 9.54 0.76
CA THR A 270 -8.56 10.57 0.28
C THR A 270 -9.25 11.92 0.13
N TYR A 271 -10.43 11.95 -0.50
CA TYR A 271 -11.24 13.15 -0.68
C TYR A 271 -11.56 13.80 0.67
N ASN A 272 -12.13 13.05 1.62
CA ASN A 272 -12.48 13.60 2.93
C ASN A 272 -11.22 14.17 3.63
N GLN A 273 -10.11 13.42 3.65
CA GLN A 273 -8.89 13.86 4.31
C GLN A 273 -8.23 15.08 3.65
N MET A 274 -8.31 15.21 2.32
CA MET A 274 -7.81 16.38 1.59
C MET A 274 -8.67 17.61 1.89
N PHE A 275 -9.98 17.53 1.69
CA PHE A 275 -10.87 18.69 1.74
C PHE A 275 -11.21 19.11 3.17
N SER A 276 -11.53 18.17 4.06
CA SER A 276 -11.85 18.49 5.46
C SER A 276 -10.61 18.64 6.34
N GLY A 277 -9.50 17.97 5.98
CA GLY A 277 -8.25 17.97 6.74
C GLY A 277 -7.23 18.96 6.19
N LEU A 278 -6.59 18.59 5.07
CA LEU A 278 -5.42 19.29 4.53
C LEU A 278 -5.73 20.75 4.19
N LEU A 279 -6.74 21.01 3.35
CA LEU A 279 -6.99 22.36 2.83
C LEU A 279 -7.37 23.35 3.94
N ARG A 280 -8.09 22.89 4.97
CA ARG A 280 -8.55 23.72 6.09
C ARG A 280 -7.50 23.93 7.17
N HIS A 281 -6.73 22.89 7.53
CA HIS A 281 -5.91 22.90 8.73
C HIS A 281 -4.40 22.96 8.46
N SER A 282 -3.96 23.17 7.22
CA SER A 282 -2.53 23.26 6.88
C SER A 282 -2.13 24.62 6.31
N VAL A 283 -0.84 24.94 6.44
CA VAL A 283 -0.18 26.06 5.77
C VAL A 283 0.78 25.50 4.72
N PHE A 284 0.71 26.02 3.51
CA PHE A 284 1.67 25.71 2.46
C PHE A 284 2.93 26.57 2.60
N ASN A 285 4.09 25.91 2.70
CA ASN A 285 5.38 26.56 2.66
C ASN A 285 6.00 26.43 1.27
N THR A 286 6.08 27.55 0.55
CA THR A 286 6.60 27.61 -0.83
C THR A 286 8.08 27.22 -0.94
N LEU A 287 8.90 27.53 0.08
CA LEU A 287 10.34 27.23 0.05
C LEU A 287 10.61 25.73 0.13
N THR A 288 9.87 25.03 1.00
CA THR A 288 10.03 23.58 1.18
C THR A 288 9.06 22.75 0.33
N ARG A 289 8.08 23.40 -0.31
CA ARG A 289 6.99 22.80 -1.09
C ARG A 289 6.20 21.75 -0.30
N ARG A 290 5.91 22.08 0.97
CA ARG A 290 5.25 21.18 1.92
C ARG A 290 4.12 21.89 2.64
N PHE A 291 3.05 21.15 2.88
CA PHE A 291 1.98 21.53 3.79
C PHE A 291 2.34 21.08 5.21
N VAL A 292 2.21 21.99 6.16
CA VAL A 292 2.44 21.74 7.59
C VAL A 292 1.15 22.07 8.35
N GLY A 293 0.70 21.16 9.22
CA GLY A 293 -0.53 21.37 9.99
C GLY A 293 -0.38 22.47 11.04
N LEU A 294 -1.37 23.35 11.17
CA LEU A 294 -1.42 24.36 12.23
C LEU A 294 -1.71 23.73 13.60
N GLU A 295 -2.53 22.69 13.64
CA GLU A 295 -2.89 22.00 14.88
C GLU A 295 -2.05 20.72 15.06
N ARG A 296 -1.53 20.50 16.28
CA ARG A 296 -1.02 19.19 16.67
C ARG A 296 -2.17 18.20 16.61
N SER A 297 -2.07 17.20 15.74
CA SER A 297 -3.05 16.11 15.59
C SER A 297 -3.60 15.69 16.95
N LYS A 298 -4.91 15.93 17.18
CA LYS A 298 -5.62 15.32 18.29
C LYS A 298 -5.43 13.81 18.16
N ASN A 299 -5.08 13.13 19.26
CA ASN A 299 -4.78 11.70 19.25
C ASN A 299 -5.83 10.94 18.44
N SER A 300 -5.41 10.31 17.34
CA SER A 300 -6.34 9.50 16.54
C SER A 300 -6.91 8.40 17.42
N LYS A 301 -8.11 7.92 17.07
CA LYS A 301 -8.64 6.67 17.65
C LYS A 301 -7.54 5.61 17.54
N ARG A 302 -7.35 4.81 18.59
CA ARG A 302 -6.43 3.66 18.56
C ARG A 302 -6.93 2.73 17.47
N VAL A 303 -6.26 2.73 16.32
CA VAL A 303 -6.51 1.76 15.27
C VAL A 303 -5.90 0.44 15.74
N GLU A 304 -6.67 -0.64 15.61
CA GLU A 304 -6.21 -1.98 15.94
C GLU A 304 -4.94 -2.31 15.16
N ASN A 305 -3.96 -2.98 15.76
CA ASN A 305 -2.68 -3.30 15.11
C ASN A 305 -2.74 -4.58 14.25
N SER A 306 -3.93 -4.91 13.76
CA SER A 306 -4.17 -6.09 12.94
C SER A 306 -3.73 -5.84 11.50
N PHE A 307 -3.18 -6.87 10.86
CA PHE A 307 -2.90 -6.92 9.42
C PHE A 307 -1.86 -5.92 8.85
N LEU A 308 -0.86 -5.52 9.65
CA LEU A 308 0.25 -4.66 9.22
C LEU A 308 1.32 -5.44 8.39
N TRP A 309 2.60 -5.05 8.39
CA TRP A 309 3.68 -5.67 7.60
C TRP A 309 4.20 -7.02 8.13
N GLY A 310 3.30 -7.83 8.68
CA GLY A 310 3.62 -9.11 9.30
C GLY A 310 4.18 -8.99 10.72
N SER A 311 4.37 -10.14 11.36
CA SER A 311 4.78 -10.24 12.76
C SER A 311 6.15 -9.63 13.07
N ARG A 312 7.09 -9.53 12.10
CA ARG A 312 8.47 -9.10 12.33
C ARG A 312 8.79 -7.68 11.88
N PHE A 313 8.29 -7.26 10.73
CA PHE A 313 8.70 -6.01 10.09
C PHE A 313 7.86 -4.80 10.50
N THR A 314 6.73 -5.01 11.17
CA THR A 314 5.80 -3.94 11.55
C THR A 314 6.46 -2.80 12.33
N LYS A 315 7.33 -3.10 13.31
CA LYS A 315 8.00 -2.06 14.11
C LYS A 315 8.96 -1.20 13.27
N ILE A 316 9.62 -1.81 12.29
CA ILE A 316 10.62 -1.14 11.44
C ILE A 316 9.91 -0.15 10.53
N TYR A 317 8.83 -0.59 9.88
CA TYR A 317 8.04 0.26 9.01
C TYR A 317 7.34 1.40 9.76
N HIS A 318 6.89 1.17 10.99
CA HIS A 318 6.39 2.26 11.81
C HIS A 318 7.43 3.36 12.06
N GLU A 319 8.69 3.01 12.39
CA GLU A 319 9.73 4.02 12.56
C GLU A 319 10.11 4.71 11.24
N GLN A 320 10.03 4.00 10.10
CA GLN A 320 10.25 4.59 8.78
C GLN A 320 9.18 5.64 8.44
N PHE A 321 7.90 5.30 8.58
CA PHE A 321 6.78 6.21 8.24
C PHE A 321 6.50 7.26 9.33
N LYS A 322 7.04 7.12 10.54
CA LYS A 322 6.93 8.15 11.57
C LYS A 322 7.50 9.50 11.13
N VAL A 323 8.57 9.47 10.31
CA VAL A 323 9.23 10.69 9.80
C VAL A 323 8.33 11.45 8.82
N THR A 324 7.38 10.78 8.17
CA THR A 324 6.56 11.36 7.11
C THR A 324 5.22 11.87 7.59
N ARG A 325 4.79 11.52 8.80
CA ARG A 325 3.52 11.98 9.41
C ARG A 325 3.46 13.46 9.73
N GLY A 326 4.59 14.16 9.78
CA GLY A 326 4.67 15.57 10.19
C GLY A 326 4.35 16.60 9.10
N PHE A 327 4.24 16.18 7.85
CA PHE A 327 4.00 17.09 6.72
C PHE A 327 3.26 16.37 5.59
N PHE A 328 2.80 17.13 4.60
CA PHE A 328 2.29 16.61 3.33
C PHE A 328 3.01 17.30 2.16
N GLY A 329 3.27 16.57 1.07
CA GLY A 329 4.08 17.07 -0.06
C GLY A 329 4.09 16.10 -1.24
N VAL A 330 5.00 16.33 -2.20
CA VAL A 330 5.07 15.61 -3.49
C VAL A 330 5.12 14.08 -3.32
N GLU A 331 5.92 13.56 -2.40
CA GLU A 331 6.03 12.11 -2.12
C GLU A 331 4.68 11.47 -1.74
N HIS A 332 3.88 12.21 -0.95
CA HIS A 332 2.56 11.74 -0.53
C HIS A 332 1.59 11.74 -1.71
N LEU A 333 1.67 12.75 -2.59
CA LEU A 333 0.86 12.80 -3.80
C LEU A 333 1.21 11.68 -4.77
N HIS A 334 2.49 11.35 -4.96
CA HIS A 334 2.90 10.20 -5.76
C HIS A 334 2.28 8.89 -5.21
N SER A 335 2.32 8.71 -3.89
CA SER A 335 1.67 7.54 -3.26
C SER A 335 0.16 7.50 -3.47
N ILE A 336 -0.50 8.66 -3.47
CA ILE A 336 -1.95 8.78 -3.75
C ILE A 336 -2.26 8.47 -5.22
N VAL A 337 -1.44 8.94 -6.15
CA VAL A 337 -1.57 8.62 -7.58
C VAL A 337 -1.41 7.11 -7.81
N THR A 338 -0.44 6.46 -7.16
CA THR A 338 -0.26 5.00 -7.21
C THR A 338 -1.46 4.24 -6.64
N LEU A 339 -2.04 4.73 -5.53
CA LEU A 339 -3.19 4.09 -4.87
C LEU A 339 -4.50 4.20 -5.66
N LEU A 340 -4.79 5.37 -6.23
CA LEU A 340 -6.08 5.68 -6.86
C LEU A 340 -6.07 5.58 -8.40
N GLY A 341 -4.88 5.57 -9.00
CA GLY A 341 -4.69 5.65 -10.45
C GLY A 341 -4.89 7.06 -11.01
N MET A 342 -4.43 7.24 -12.25
CA MET A 342 -4.48 8.52 -12.97
C MET A 342 -5.90 9.01 -13.26
N GLU A 343 -6.84 8.08 -13.46
CA GLU A 343 -8.23 8.39 -13.82
C GLU A 343 -8.94 9.15 -12.69
N SER A 344 -8.76 8.69 -11.45
CA SER A 344 -9.32 9.28 -10.23
C SER A 344 -8.80 10.70 -9.95
N MET A 345 -7.59 11.03 -10.40
CA MET A 345 -7.00 12.36 -10.18
C MET A 345 -7.76 13.46 -10.91
N SER A 346 -8.32 13.17 -12.08
CA SER A 346 -9.13 14.13 -12.83
C SER A 346 -10.36 14.60 -12.04
N LEU A 347 -11.02 13.66 -11.33
CA LEU A 347 -12.16 13.95 -10.48
C LEU A 347 -11.76 14.76 -9.24
N LEU A 348 -10.62 14.44 -8.61
CA LEU A 348 -10.11 15.23 -7.48
C LEU A 348 -9.85 16.68 -7.88
N VAL A 349 -9.22 16.89 -9.04
CA VAL A 349 -8.92 18.24 -9.53
C VAL A 349 -10.21 19.00 -9.84
N ASP A 350 -11.17 18.37 -10.52
CA ASP A 350 -12.48 18.99 -10.80
C ASP A 350 -13.19 19.45 -9.52
N GLU A 351 -13.22 18.62 -8.47
CA GLU A 351 -13.81 19.00 -7.18
C GLU A 351 -13.00 20.12 -6.48
N MET A 352 -11.66 20.13 -6.59
CA MET A 352 -10.83 21.21 -6.04
C MET A 352 -11.14 22.55 -6.73
N VAL A 353 -11.28 22.55 -8.05
CA VAL A 353 -11.58 23.76 -8.81
C VAL A 353 -12.98 24.28 -8.49
N LYS A 354 -13.97 23.38 -8.39
CA LYS A 354 -15.34 23.75 -7.96
C LYS A 354 -15.38 24.31 -6.55
N MET A 355 -14.59 23.75 -5.63
CA MET A 355 -14.44 24.25 -4.27
C MET A 355 -13.85 25.66 -4.25
N VAL A 356 -12.75 25.89 -4.97
CA VAL A 356 -12.15 27.23 -5.10
C VAL A 356 -13.17 28.23 -5.67
N ALA A 357 -13.90 27.85 -6.72
CA ALA A 357 -14.95 28.69 -7.28
C ALA A 357 -16.05 29.00 -6.25
N HIS A 358 -16.51 28.00 -5.47
CA HIS A 358 -17.52 28.20 -4.44
C HIS A 358 -17.06 29.19 -3.36
N VAL A 359 -15.85 28.99 -2.83
CA VAL A 359 -15.27 29.85 -1.80
C VAL A 359 -15.11 31.28 -2.30
N ILE A 360 -14.60 31.47 -3.52
CA ILE A 360 -14.37 32.82 -4.07
C ILE A 360 -15.70 33.54 -4.32
N ILE A 361 -16.67 32.87 -4.95
CA ILE A 361 -17.88 33.50 -5.48
C ILE A 361 -18.95 33.66 -4.42
N ARG A 362 -19.17 32.62 -3.60
CA ARG A 362 -20.26 32.62 -2.62
C ARG A 362 -19.80 33.12 -1.26
N ASP A 363 -18.63 32.69 -0.81
CA ASP A 363 -18.22 32.92 0.57
C ASP A 363 -17.42 34.21 0.71
N VAL A 364 -16.43 34.46 -0.14
CA VAL A 364 -15.51 35.61 -0.01
C VAL A 364 -16.05 36.88 -0.67
N SER A 365 -16.70 36.78 -1.84
CA SER A 365 -17.17 37.95 -2.60
C SER A 365 -18.07 38.93 -1.80
N PRO A 366 -19.04 38.46 -0.99
CA PRO A 366 -19.87 39.36 -0.17
C PRO A 366 -19.05 40.20 0.82
N TYR A 367 -18.04 39.59 1.45
CA TYR A 367 -17.16 40.32 2.38
C TYR A 367 -16.32 41.37 1.67
N ILE A 368 -15.77 41.05 0.49
CA ILE A 368 -15.00 42.01 -0.31
C ILE A 368 -15.88 43.23 -0.63
N THR A 369 -17.10 42.98 -1.07
CA THR A 369 -18.04 44.03 -1.48
C THR A 369 -18.38 44.96 -0.31
N GLU A 370 -18.66 44.39 0.87
CA GLU A 370 -18.97 45.18 2.07
C GLU A 370 -17.74 45.96 2.59
N ILE A 371 -16.54 45.37 2.54
CA ILE A 371 -15.30 46.05 2.95
C ILE A 371 -14.97 47.20 1.99
N LEU A 372 -15.13 47.01 0.68
CA LEU A 372 -14.93 48.07 -0.31
C LEU A 372 -15.97 49.20 -0.21
N LYS A 373 -17.20 48.90 0.23
CA LYS A 373 -18.20 49.94 0.55
C LYS A 373 -17.85 50.73 1.80
N ALA A 374 -17.34 50.05 2.84
CA ALA A 374 -16.96 50.65 4.12
C ALA A 374 -15.64 51.43 4.05
N LEU A 375 -14.88 51.31 2.95
CA LEU A 375 -13.60 51.98 2.78
C LEU A 375 -13.76 53.45 2.42
N ASP A 376 -13.20 54.33 3.24
CA ASP A 376 -13.05 55.75 2.92
C ASP A 376 -12.04 55.96 1.76
N PRO A 377 -12.18 57.02 0.95
CA PRO A 377 -11.14 57.44 0.02
C PRO A 377 -9.81 57.68 0.74
N MET A 378 -8.72 57.04 0.30
CA MET A 378 -7.39 57.27 0.88
C MET A 378 -6.34 57.44 -0.21
N LYS A 379 -5.63 58.58 -0.16
CA LYS A 379 -4.50 58.89 -1.03
C LYS A 379 -3.19 58.41 -0.40
N LEU A 380 -2.24 58.05 -1.26
CA LEU A 380 -0.86 57.80 -0.85
C LEU A 380 -0.26 59.07 -0.24
N GLN A 381 0.24 58.97 0.98
CA GLN A 381 0.82 60.10 1.68
C GLN A 381 2.23 60.42 1.14
N PRO A 382 2.57 61.71 0.95
CA PRO A 382 3.91 62.13 0.52
C PRO A 382 5.02 61.71 1.49
N ALA A 383 6.24 61.53 0.97
CA ALA A 383 7.40 61.09 1.76
C ALA A 383 7.78 62.03 2.93
N HIS A 384 7.38 63.30 2.91
CA HIS A 384 7.70 64.27 3.98
C HIS A 384 6.98 63.98 5.31
N TYR A 385 5.94 63.15 5.33
CA TYR A 385 5.27 62.71 6.55
C TYR A 385 6.11 61.71 7.37
N GLY A 386 7.15 61.12 6.77
CA GLY A 386 7.98 60.08 7.40
C GLY A 386 7.23 58.75 7.62
N VAL A 387 7.97 57.66 7.84
CA VAL A 387 7.39 56.30 7.95
C VAL A 387 6.36 56.21 9.08
N LEU A 388 6.63 56.84 10.23
CA LEU A 388 5.73 56.82 11.38
C LEU A 388 4.43 57.59 11.14
N GLY A 389 4.51 58.73 10.45
CA GLY A 389 3.34 59.53 10.10
C GLY A 389 2.47 58.84 9.05
N VAL A 390 3.09 58.18 8.07
CA VAL A 390 2.39 57.35 7.07
C VAL A 390 1.74 56.13 7.71
N TYR A 391 2.44 55.44 8.63
CA TYR A 391 1.87 54.33 9.40
C TYR A 391 0.66 54.79 10.23
N GLY A 392 0.81 55.86 11.01
CA GLY A 392 -0.27 56.40 11.84
C GLY A 392 -1.48 56.84 11.02
N PHE A 393 -1.28 57.39 9.82
CA PHE A 393 -2.36 57.74 8.91
C PHE A 393 -3.19 56.50 8.50
N TYR A 394 -2.54 55.41 8.08
CA TYR A 394 -3.25 54.20 7.66
C TYR A 394 -3.85 53.42 8.83
N ASP A 395 -3.17 53.36 9.97
CA ASP A 395 -3.69 52.69 11.17
C ASP A 395 -4.98 53.34 11.66
N LEU A 396 -5.06 54.68 11.64
CA LEU A 396 -6.26 55.43 12.03
C LEU A 396 -7.42 55.23 11.04
N ARG A 397 -7.13 55.21 9.74
CA ARG A 397 -8.13 55.02 8.67
C ARG A 397 -8.65 53.59 8.59
N LEU A 398 -7.82 52.60 8.85
CA LEU A 398 -8.15 51.18 8.74
C LEU A 398 -8.59 50.56 10.08
N LYS A 399 -8.60 51.33 11.17
CA LYS A 399 -8.97 50.87 12.51
C LYS A 399 -10.31 50.15 12.57
N ASN A 400 -11.33 50.68 11.90
CA ASN A 400 -12.68 50.09 11.89
C ASN A 400 -12.72 48.75 11.15
N ILE A 401 -11.91 48.61 10.08
CA ILE A 401 -11.81 47.37 9.30
C ILE A 401 -10.96 46.34 10.05
N LYS A 402 -9.88 46.79 10.72
CA LYS A 402 -9.06 45.94 11.59
C LYS A 402 -9.87 45.36 12.75
N ALA A 403 -10.84 46.11 13.28
CA ALA A 403 -11.72 45.67 14.36
C ALA A 403 -12.83 44.70 13.90
N TYR A 404 -12.95 44.40 12.60
CA TYR A 404 -13.96 43.49 12.06
C TYR A 404 -13.51 42.02 12.24
N PRO A 405 -14.10 41.24 13.16
CA PRO A 405 -13.57 39.91 13.52
C PRO A 405 -13.61 38.91 12.37
N ALA A 406 -14.69 38.95 11.57
CA ALA A 406 -14.90 38.03 10.46
C ALA A 406 -13.85 38.16 9.34
N LEU A 407 -13.12 39.29 9.25
CA LEU A 407 -12.01 39.42 8.30
C LEU A 407 -10.87 38.44 8.62
N ARG A 408 -10.54 38.27 9.90
CA ARG A 408 -9.45 37.40 10.31
C ARG A 408 -9.87 35.96 10.52
N GLU A 409 -11.02 35.76 11.17
CA GLU A 409 -11.49 34.42 11.50
C GLU A 409 -12.10 33.71 10.29
N ASP A 410 -12.78 34.42 9.40
CA ASP A 410 -13.49 33.79 8.27
C ASP A 410 -12.75 34.05 6.94
N VAL A 411 -12.58 35.31 6.54
CA VAL A 411 -12.07 35.64 5.19
C VAL A 411 -10.65 35.13 4.97
N PHE A 412 -9.72 35.32 5.92
CA PHE A 412 -8.35 34.80 5.76
C PHE A 412 -8.27 33.27 5.80
N ASN A 413 -9.13 32.60 6.59
CA ASN A 413 -9.19 31.14 6.60
C ASN A 413 -9.76 30.59 5.28
N LEU A 414 -10.79 31.22 4.71
CA LEU A 414 -11.36 30.88 3.41
C LEU A 414 -10.37 31.14 2.26
N MET A 415 -9.67 32.28 2.27
CA MET A 415 -8.63 32.58 1.28
C MET A 415 -7.44 31.63 1.40
N ARG A 416 -7.07 31.20 2.62
CA ARG A 416 -6.07 30.15 2.83
C ARG A 416 -6.55 28.82 2.24
N GLU A 417 -7.79 28.42 2.49
CA GLU A 417 -8.36 27.18 1.97
C GLU A 417 -8.34 27.15 0.43
N ALA A 418 -8.77 28.24 -0.22
CA ALA A 418 -8.71 28.40 -1.67
C ALA A 418 -7.25 28.43 -2.21
N GLY A 419 -6.36 29.16 -1.54
CA GLY A 419 -4.94 29.22 -1.90
C GLY A 419 -4.23 27.87 -1.77
N ASN A 420 -4.51 27.13 -0.69
CA ASN A 420 -4.03 25.77 -0.46
C ASN A 420 -4.50 24.83 -1.58
N ALA A 421 -5.76 24.94 -2.02
CA ALA A 421 -6.29 24.12 -3.10
C ALA A 421 -5.57 24.40 -4.43
N LEU A 422 -5.30 25.66 -4.76
CA LEU A 422 -4.53 26.02 -5.97
C LEU A 422 -3.09 25.53 -5.89
N CYS A 423 -2.43 25.67 -4.72
CA CYS A 423 -1.09 25.13 -4.51
C CYS A 423 -1.08 23.60 -4.65
N LEU A 424 -2.12 22.92 -4.17
CA LEU A 424 -2.27 21.48 -4.29
C LEU A 424 -2.46 21.04 -5.75
N VAL A 425 -3.29 21.74 -6.53
CA VAL A 425 -3.42 21.50 -7.98
C VAL A 425 -2.07 21.66 -8.69
N GLN A 426 -1.27 22.66 -8.31
CA GLN A 426 0.07 22.83 -8.86
C GLN A 426 0.99 21.64 -8.53
N LEU A 427 0.96 21.11 -7.30
CA LEU A 427 1.73 19.92 -6.95
C LEU A 427 1.23 18.67 -7.68
N VAL A 428 -0.09 18.53 -7.86
CA VAL A 428 -0.69 17.44 -8.63
C VAL A 428 -0.23 17.50 -10.09
N ASP A 429 -0.26 18.68 -10.72
CA ASP A 429 0.22 18.90 -12.10
C ASP A 429 1.68 18.44 -12.27
N GLU A 430 2.54 18.77 -11.31
CA GLU A 430 3.94 18.31 -11.32
C GLU A 430 4.05 16.78 -11.20
N VAL A 431 3.35 16.16 -10.25
CA VAL A 431 3.39 14.70 -10.06
C VAL A 431 2.88 13.98 -11.30
N LEU A 432 1.75 14.42 -11.87
CA LEU A 432 1.21 13.85 -13.11
C LEU A 432 2.17 14.03 -14.29
N THR A 433 2.90 15.15 -14.33
CA THR A 433 3.95 15.38 -15.33
C THR A 433 5.13 14.42 -15.15
N HIS A 434 5.54 14.14 -13.90
CA HIS A 434 6.59 13.16 -13.61
C HIS A 434 6.20 11.74 -14.03
N GLU A 435 4.96 11.32 -13.71
CA GLU A 435 4.43 10.02 -14.14
C GLU A 435 4.36 9.92 -15.67
N SER A 436 3.81 10.94 -16.32
CA SER A 436 3.73 11.03 -17.77
C SER A 436 5.11 10.99 -18.43
N LEU A 437 6.13 11.61 -17.82
CA LEU A 437 7.51 11.54 -18.30
C LEU A 437 8.08 10.12 -18.20
N LEU A 438 7.84 9.42 -17.08
CA LEU A 438 8.29 8.04 -16.91
C LEU A 438 7.61 7.11 -17.92
N GLU A 439 6.29 7.24 -18.08
CA GLU A 439 5.54 6.53 -19.11
C GLU A 439 6.07 6.85 -20.52
N HIS A 440 6.38 8.12 -20.78
CA HIS A 440 6.98 8.55 -22.04
C HIS A 440 8.36 7.93 -22.26
N GLN A 441 9.22 7.83 -21.24
CA GLN A 441 10.53 7.17 -21.38
C GLN A 441 10.38 5.68 -21.72
N ILE A 442 9.45 5.00 -21.05
CA ILE A 442 9.13 3.60 -21.36
C ILE A 442 8.59 3.49 -22.79
N ARG A 443 7.70 4.41 -23.18
CA ARG A 443 7.14 4.47 -24.54
C ARG A 443 8.21 4.74 -25.59
N ALA A 444 9.10 5.70 -25.36
CA ALA A 444 10.18 6.09 -26.26
C ALA A 444 11.06 4.89 -26.59
N PHE A 445 11.37 4.04 -25.60
CA PHE A 445 12.06 2.77 -25.83
C PHE A 445 11.28 1.84 -26.78
N TYR A 446 9.97 1.66 -26.53
CA TYR A 446 9.14 0.79 -27.39
C TYR A 446 8.86 1.37 -28.77
N ILE A 447 8.92 2.70 -28.94
CA ILE A 447 8.81 3.41 -30.23
C ILE A 447 10.16 3.41 -30.96
N GLY A 448 11.28 3.33 -30.24
CA GLY A 448 12.61 3.56 -30.77
C GLY A 448 12.92 5.03 -31.00
N GLU A 449 12.31 5.93 -30.22
CA GLU A 449 12.75 7.32 -30.18
C GLU A 449 14.13 7.35 -29.54
N GLU A 450 15.13 7.77 -30.32
CA GLU A 450 16.49 7.92 -29.83
C GLU A 450 16.70 9.35 -29.31
N PRO A 451 17.43 9.52 -28.19
CA PRO A 451 17.86 10.85 -27.78
C PRO A 451 18.72 11.46 -28.88
N ALA A 452 18.59 12.77 -29.10
CA ALA A 452 19.40 13.46 -30.09
C ALA A 452 20.89 13.20 -29.84
N THR A 453 21.55 12.54 -30.79
CA THR A 453 22.98 12.28 -30.72
C THR A 453 23.74 13.58 -30.99
N LEU A 454 24.81 13.83 -30.24
CA LEU A 454 25.71 14.95 -30.54
C LEU A 454 26.29 14.72 -31.95
N PRO A 455 26.12 15.67 -32.90
CA PRO A 455 26.75 15.58 -34.21
C PRO A 455 28.26 15.43 -34.04
N GLU A 456 28.90 14.55 -34.83
CA GLU A 456 30.35 14.31 -34.73
C GLU A 456 31.19 15.59 -34.92
N ASP A 457 30.67 16.56 -35.68
CA ASP A 457 31.28 17.88 -35.91
C ASP A 457 31.35 18.76 -34.65
N MET A 458 30.58 18.46 -33.59
CA MET A 458 30.50 19.26 -32.36
C MET A 458 31.41 18.75 -31.23
N LYS A 459 32.16 17.66 -31.42
CA LYS A 459 33.12 17.13 -30.42
C LYS A 459 34.36 18.01 -30.22
N THR A 460 34.58 19.03 -31.06
CA THR A 460 35.80 19.87 -31.06
C THR A 460 35.59 21.33 -30.62
N GLN A 461 34.36 21.78 -30.40
CA GLN A 461 34.10 23.15 -29.95
C GLN A 461 33.63 23.17 -28.50
N GLU A 462 34.54 23.56 -27.61
CA GLU A 462 34.21 23.97 -26.24
C GLU A 462 33.24 25.16 -26.31
N SER A 463 32.07 25.02 -25.70
CA SER A 463 31.04 26.04 -25.50
C SER A 463 30.04 26.31 -26.65
N VAL A 464 28.96 25.52 -26.70
CA VAL A 464 27.67 25.98 -27.25
C VAL A 464 26.52 25.52 -26.34
N LYS A 465 25.59 26.44 -26.07
CA LYS A 465 24.45 26.29 -25.16
C LYS A 465 23.48 25.20 -25.64
N TYR A 466 23.14 24.27 -24.74
CA TYR A 466 22.36 23.04 -24.95
C TYR A 466 20.87 23.21 -25.30
N THR A 467 20.40 24.37 -25.75
CA THR A 467 18.95 24.64 -25.86
C THR A 467 18.29 24.18 -27.16
N THR A 468 19.06 23.85 -28.22
CA THR A 468 18.49 23.46 -29.53
C THR A 468 18.65 21.99 -29.90
N ALA A 469 19.46 21.21 -29.17
CA ALA A 469 19.63 19.78 -29.43
C ALA A 469 18.38 18.94 -29.08
N ALA A 470 17.50 19.44 -28.21
CA ALA A 470 16.23 18.79 -27.88
C ALA A 470 15.22 18.78 -29.05
N ALA A 471 15.47 19.52 -30.13
CA ALA A 471 14.50 19.74 -31.19
C ALA A 471 14.53 18.69 -32.34
N VAL A 472 15.47 17.75 -32.33
CA VAL A 472 15.59 16.72 -33.39
C VAL A 472 15.61 15.33 -32.77
N SER A 473 14.47 14.93 -32.20
CA SER A 473 14.21 13.51 -31.94
C SER A 473 13.92 12.82 -33.28
N ILE A 474 14.72 11.80 -33.62
CA ILE A 474 14.48 10.98 -34.80
C ILE A 474 13.39 9.98 -34.40
N LYS A 475 12.16 10.21 -34.86
CA LYS A 475 11.06 9.24 -34.72
C LYS A 475 11.15 8.21 -35.86
N PRO A 476 11.48 6.93 -35.60
CA PRO A 476 11.44 5.91 -36.65
C PRO A 476 9.99 5.63 -37.06
N LYS A 477 9.75 5.30 -38.34
CA LYS A 477 8.40 5.01 -38.89
C LYS A 477 7.77 3.73 -38.33
N GLU A 478 8.60 2.77 -37.92
CA GLU A 478 8.20 1.56 -37.22
C GLU A 478 9.18 1.33 -36.07
N SER A 479 8.69 0.84 -34.93
CA SER A 479 9.58 0.68 -33.81
C SER A 479 10.58 -0.45 -34.02
N PRO A 480 11.88 -0.25 -33.73
CA PRO A 480 12.91 -1.26 -33.89
C PRO A 480 12.60 -2.48 -33.02
N PHE A 481 12.02 -2.29 -31.82
CA PHE A 481 11.63 -3.39 -30.95
C PHE A 481 10.49 -4.25 -31.55
N VAL A 482 9.42 -3.62 -32.05
CA VAL A 482 8.32 -4.36 -32.72
C VAL A 482 8.81 -5.02 -34.00
N THR A 483 9.76 -4.39 -34.70
CA THR A 483 10.40 -4.96 -35.90
C THR A 483 11.20 -6.21 -35.56
N VAL A 484 12.03 -6.16 -34.51
CA VAL A 484 12.77 -7.32 -34.00
C VAL A 484 11.83 -8.44 -33.57
N LEU A 485 10.76 -8.14 -32.83
CA LEU A 485 9.77 -9.15 -32.41
C LEU A 485 9.02 -9.77 -33.59
N LYS A 486 8.65 -8.98 -34.60
CA LYS A 486 8.03 -9.48 -35.84
C LYS A 486 9.01 -10.36 -36.63
N GLN A 487 10.28 -9.95 -36.70
CA GLN A 487 11.34 -10.70 -37.39
C GLN A 487 11.62 -12.03 -36.68
N THR A 488 11.74 -12.05 -35.35
CA THR A 488 11.94 -13.30 -34.60
C THR A 488 10.73 -14.23 -34.69
N LEU A 489 9.50 -13.70 -34.62
CA LEU A 489 8.29 -14.49 -34.85
C LEU A 489 8.28 -15.09 -36.27
N SER A 490 8.66 -14.32 -37.29
CA SER A 490 8.73 -14.81 -38.67
C SER A 490 9.80 -15.89 -38.86
N ALA A 491 10.95 -15.74 -38.20
CA ALA A 491 12.02 -16.74 -38.19
C ALA A 491 11.59 -18.03 -37.46
N MET A 492 10.86 -17.92 -36.34
CA MET A 492 10.32 -19.08 -35.61
C MET A 492 9.22 -19.81 -36.39
N LYS A 493 8.40 -19.09 -37.15
CA LYS A 493 7.39 -19.68 -38.05
C LYS A 493 8.03 -20.37 -39.27
N ALA A 494 9.22 -19.93 -39.67
CA ALA A 494 9.98 -20.52 -40.78
C ALA A 494 10.85 -21.74 -40.36
N ASP A 495 11.16 -21.93 -39.07
CA ASP A 495 11.92 -23.09 -38.60
C ASP A 495 11.05 -24.37 -38.65
N LYS A 496 11.62 -25.47 -39.15
CA LYS A 496 10.96 -26.79 -39.30
C LYS A 496 10.57 -27.42 -37.96
N ARG A 497 11.08 -26.88 -36.84
CA ARG A 497 10.71 -27.23 -35.45
C ARG A 497 9.45 -26.52 -34.94
N GLY A 498 8.77 -25.72 -35.77
CA GLY A 498 7.64 -24.87 -35.40
C GLY A 498 6.48 -25.56 -34.66
N VAL A 499 6.34 -26.88 -34.76
CA VAL A 499 5.32 -27.65 -34.01
C VAL A 499 5.64 -27.72 -32.50
N SER A 500 6.91 -27.62 -32.10
CA SER A 500 7.35 -27.67 -30.70
C SER A 500 7.32 -26.32 -29.99
N MET A 501 7.22 -25.20 -30.73
CA MET A 501 7.40 -23.84 -30.19
C MET A 501 6.11 -23.02 -30.12
N VAL A 502 4.95 -23.67 -30.02
CA VAL A 502 3.63 -23.02 -30.06
C VAL A 502 3.45 -22.05 -28.88
N LYS A 503 3.96 -22.38 -27.69
CA LYS A 503 3.87 -21.51 -26.50
C LYS A 503 4.74 -20.27 -26.66
N GLU A 504 5.97 -20.42 -27.18
CA GLU A 504 6.86 -19.30 -27.45
C GLU A 504 6.27 -18.38 -28.54
N GLN A 505 5.71 -18.96 -29.61
CA GLN A 505 5.03 -18.18 -30.66
C GLN A 505 3.85 -17.38 -30.12
N GLN A 506 3.00 -17.98 -29.26
CA GLN A 506 1.91 -17.28 -28.57
C GLN A 506 2.42 -16.17 -27.66
N LEU A 507 3.54 -16.38 -26.98
CA LEU A 507 4.19 -15.37 -26.13
C LEU A 507 4.73 -14.20 -26.95
N PHE A 508 5.32 -14.44 -28.12
CA PHE A 508 5.77 -13.36 -29.02
C PHE A 508 4.58 -12.61 -29.63
N GLU A 509 3.51 -13.30 -30.03
CA GLU A 509 2.29 -12.66 -30.56
C GLU A 509 1.58 -11.79 -29.51
N THR A 510 1.47 -12.28 -28.27
CA THR A 510 0.95 -11.49 -27.15
C THR A 510 1.89 -10.33 -26.82
N SER A 511 3.21 -10.53 -26.81
CA SER A 511 4.18 -9.47 -26.55
C SER A 511 4.12 -8.36 -27.61
N ILE A 512 3.95 -8.71 -28.89
CA ILE A 512 3.75 -7.74 -29.98
C ILE A 512 2.42 -6.99 -29.78
N ARG A 513 1.34 -7.71 -29.43
CA ARG A 513 0.03 -7.10 -29.16
C ARG A 513 0.10 -6.13 -27.99
N THR A 514 0.76 -6.51 -26.89
CA THR A 514 0.95 -5.66 -25.71
C THR A 514 1.83 -4.45 -26.01
N ALA A 515 2.90 -4.61 -26.79
CA ALA A 515 3.76 -3.49 -27.22
C ALA A 515 3.00 -2.51 -28.12
N MET A 516 2.20 -3.01 -29.08
CA MET A 516 1.32 -2.17 -29.92
C MET A 516 0.18 -1.52 -29.11
N PHE A 517 -0.38 -2.23 -28.14
CA PHE A 517 -1.40 -1.71 -27.23
C PHE A 517 -0.84 -0.57 -26.36
N ARG A 518 0.33 -0.77 -25.75
CA ARG A 518 1.05 0.28 -24.99
C ARG A 518 1.43 1.47 -25.88
N HIS A 519 1.81 1.24 -27.13
CA HIS A 519 2.06 2.30 -28.11
C HIS A 519 0.80 3.14 -28.40
N ALA A 520 -0.39 2.53 -28.43
CA ALA A 520 -1.65 3.19 -28.77
C ALA A 520 -2.32 3.91 -27.58
N TYR A 521 -2.12 3.44 -26.34
CA TYR A 521 -2.80 3.96 -25.15
C TYR A 521 -2.13 5.22 -24.56
N LEU A 522 -0.81 5.34 -24.70
CA LEU A 522 -0.03 6.46 -24.16
C LEU A 522 -0.14 7.69 -25.08
N ARG A 523 -1.22 8.47 -24.94
CA ARG A 523 -1.48 9.71 -25.70
C ARG A 523 -0.54 10.85 -25.30
N GLU A 524 -0.23 11.75 -26.23
CA GLU A 524 0.44 13.03 -25.95
C GLU A 524 -0.55 14.00 -25.30
N ASN A 525 -0.50 14.14 -23.97
CA ASN A 525 -1.24 15.20 -23.27
C ASN A 525 -0.34 16.44 -23.18
N GLY A 526 -0.39 17.30 -24.20
CA GLY A 526 0.40 18.53 -24.29
C GLY A 526 -0.24 19.76 -23.63
N GLY A 527 -0.69 19.65 -22.38
CA GLY A 527 -1.33 20.75 -21.65
C GLY A 527 -0.91 20.84 -20.19
N TRP A 528 -0.82 22.06 -19.65
CA TRP A 528 -0.53 22.32 -18.24
C TRP A 528 -1.84 22.39 -17.45
N LEU A 529 -2.04 21.48 -16.50
CA LEU A 529 -3.30 21.38 -15.74
C LEU A 529 -3.57 22.68 -14.95
N PHE A 530 -2.52 23.28 -14.39
CA PHE A 530 -2.65 24.51 -13.63
C PHE A 530 -3.11 25.69 -14.49
N SER A 531 -2.62 25.81 -15.73
CA SER A 531 -3.08 26.85 -16.67
C SER A 531 -4.55 26.67 -17.02
N ALA A 532 -4.95 25.44 -17.36
CA ALA A 532 -6.35 25.15 -17.69
C ALA A 532 -7.29 25.43 -16.51
N THR A 533 -6.83 25.16 -15.28
CA THR A 533 -7.55 25.47 -14.04
C THR A 533 -7.76 26.97 -13.88
N LEU A 534 -6.72 27.78 -14.08
CA LEU A 534 -6.82 29.24 -13.98
C LEU A 534 -7.73 29.83 -15.06
N ASP A 535 -7.63 29.34 -16.29
CA ASP A 535 -8.50 29.77 -17.40
C ASP A 535 -9.97 29.44 -17.12
N TYR A 536 -10.25 28.27 -16.53
CA TYR A 536 -11.59 27.90 -16.11
C TYR A 536 -12.13 28.81 -15.01
N LEU A 537 -11.35 29.07 -13.96
CA LEU A 537 -11.73 29.99 -12.88
C LEU A 537 -11.96 31.41 -13.40
N TYR A 538 -11.12 31.89 -14.32
CA TYR A 538 -11.28 33.20 -14.94
C TYR A 538 -12.61 33.31 -15.70
N LYS A 539 -12.93 32.33 -16.55
CA LYS A 539 -14.22 32.29 -17.27
C LYS A 539 -15.40 32.26 -16.32
N LEU A 540 -15.30 31.51 -15.22
CA LEU A 540 -16.38 31.40 -14.25
C LEU A 540 -16.60 32.72 -13.48
N LEU A 541 -15.54 33.50 -13.24
CA LEU A 541 -15.64 34.87 -12.71
C LEU A 541 -16.21 35.87 -13.74
N GLU A 542 -15.98 35.64 -15.02
CA GLU A 542 -16.58 36.43 -16.12
C GLU A 542 -18.08 36.18 -16.23
N GLU A 543 -18.50 34.91 -16.25
CA GLU A 543 -19.91 34.51 -16.31
C GLU A 543 -20.74 35.00 -15.12
N THR A 544 -20.13 35.05 -13.94
CA THR A 544 -20.77 35.56 -12.71
C THR A 544 -20.75 37.09 -12.58
N LYS A 545 -20.17 37.82 -13.54
CA LYS A 545 -19.99 39.29 -13.55
C LYS A 545 -19.16 39.86 -12.38
N LEU A 546 -18.56 39.01 -11.55
CA LEU A 546 -17.69 39.44 -10.47
C LEU A 546 -16.46 40.18 -10.98
N LEU A 547 -15.95 39.84 -12.16
CA LEU A 547 -14.85 40.59 -12.78
C LEU A 547 -15.21 42.06 -13.04
N GLU A 548 -16.47 42.37 -13.40
CA GLU A 548 -16.91 43.75 -13.59
C GLU A 548 -17.05 44.46 -12.25
N GLU A 549 -17.62 43.80 -11.25
CA GLU A 549 -17.76 44.33 -9.89
C GLU A 549 -16.40 44.62 -9.25
N TRP A 550 -15.43 43.72 -9.43
CA TRP A 550 -14.09 43.81 -8.84
C TRP A 550 -13.12 44.72 -9.61
N LYS A 551 -13.42 45.05 -10.88
CA LYS A 551 -12.74 46.12 -11.62
C LYS A 551 -13.09 47.50 -11.06
N GLY A 552 -14.23 47.61 -10.37
CA GLY A 552 -14.71 48.88 -9.82
C GLY A 552 -15.26 49.82 -10.90
N PRO A 553 -15.71 51.02 -10.49
CA PRO A 553 -16.27 52.01 -11.40
C PRO A 553 -15.21 52.57 -12.38
N GLU A 554 -15.66 53.06 -13.54
CA GLU A 554 -14.76 53.71 -14.48
C GLU A 554 -14.07 54.92 -13.85
N PRO A 555 -12.76 55.08 -14.08
CA PRO A 555 -11.98 56.13 -13.44
C PRO A 555 -12.37 57.52 -13.97
N ASN A 556 -12.50 58.49 -13.07
CA ASN A 556 -12.91 59.88 -13.41
C ASN A 556 -11.99 60.56 -14.45
N ASN A 557 -10.74 60.12 -14.58
CA ASN A 557 -9.75 60.65 -15.54
C ASN A 557 -9.63 59.80 -16.82
N GLY A 558 -10.44 58.75 -16.98
CA GLY A 558 -10.42 57.85 -18.13
C GLY A 558 -9.20 56.93 -18.21
N ILE A 559 -8.33 56.92 -17.20
CA ILE A 559 -7.09 56.10 -17.18
C ILE A 559 -7.08 55.19 -15.94
N LEU A 560 -6.96 55.74 -14.74
CA LEU A 560 -6.81 55.01 -13.48
C LEU A 560 -7.28 55.89 -12.31
N ASP A 561 -8.11 55.34 -11.42
CA ASP A 561 -8.50 56.02 -10.19
C ASP A 561 -7.40 55.85 -9.14
N HIS A 562 -6.87 56.97 -8.66
CA HIS A 562 -5.76 57.01 -7.69
C HIS A 562 -6.22 57.49 -6.30
N GLU A 563 -7.46 57.97 -6.17
CA GLU A 563 -7.97 58.53 -4.92
C GLU A 563 -8.91 57.57 -4.20
N ASN A 564 -9.74 56.84 -4.95
CA ASN A 564 -10.65 55.85 -4.38
C ASN A 564 -10.93 54.65 -5.32
N PRO A 565 -9.89 53.92 -5.78
CA PRO A 565 -10.13 52.70 -6.54
C PRO A 565 -10.91 51.70 -5.68
N LYS A 566 -12.15 51.41 -6.08
CA LYS A 566 -12.98 50.36 -5.47
C LYS A 566 -12.78 49.02 -6.18
N ASP A 567 -11.52 48.71 -6.44
CA ASP A 567 -11.11 47.49 -7.13
C ASP A 567 -10.61 46.42 -6.14
N PHE A 568 -10.47 45.19 -6.61
CA PHE A 568 -9.95 44.09 -5.79
C PHE A 568 -8.50 44.35 -5.32
N ALA A 569 -7.68 45.04 -6.11
CA ALA A 569 -6.31 45.38 -5.72
C ALA A 569 -6.27 46.29 -4.48
N ARG A 570 -7.25 47.20 -4.34
CA ARG A 570 -7.40 48.01 -3.15
C ARG A 570 -7.81 47.17 -1.93
N PHE A 571 -8.77 46.27 -2.10
CA PHE A 571 -9.12 45.32 -1.04
C PHE A 571 -7.88 44.53 -0.59
N TRP A 572 -7.11 43.98 -1.53
CA TRP A 572 -5.91 43.20 -1.24
C TRP A 572 -4.83 44.01 -0.51
N SER A 573 -4.67 45.29 -0.87
CA SER A 573 -3.75 46.20 -0.17
C SER A 573 -4.16 46.41 1.30
N VAL A 574 -5.45 46.58 1.57
CA VAL A 574 -5.99 46.74 2.93
C VAL A 574 -5.86 45.44 3.72
N ALA A 575 -6.22 44.30 3.11
CA ALA A 575 -6.07 42.97 3.71
C ALA A 575 -4.60 42.69 4.07
N THR A 576 -3.66 42.99 3.16
CA THR A 576 -2.22 42.85 3.38
C THR A 576 -1.74 43.74 4.53
N TRP A 577 -2.22 44.98 4.61
CA TRP A 577 -1.90 45.86 5.73
C TRP A 577 -2.39 45.28 7.06
N ILE A 578 -3.64 44.80 7.13
CA ILE A 578 -4.22 44.24 8.35
C ILE A 578 -3.50 42.96 8.80
N PHE A 579 -3.03 42.16 7.84
CA PHE A 579 -2.23 40.97 8.11
C PHE A 579 -0.81 41.32 8.60
N LEU A 580 -0.17 42.33 8.00
CA LEU A 580 1.20 42.75 8.34
C LEU A 580 1.28 43.70 9.54
N CYS A 581 0.17 44.31 9.97
CA CYS A 581 0.14 45.17 11.14
C CYS A 581 -0.03 44.35 12.43
N PRO A 582 0.85 44.53 13.43
CA PRO A 582 0.70 43.84 14.71
C PRO A 582 -0.55 44.33 15.44
N ASP A 583 -1.12 43.47 16.27
CA ASP A 583 -2.32 43.78 17.07
C ASP A 583 -2.05 44.66 18.26
N TYR A 584 -0.85 44.50 18.81
CA TYR A 584 -0.39 45.17 20.01
C TYR A 584 0.88 45.95 19.69
N SER A 585 1.09 47.05 20.42
CA SER A 585 2.40 47.69 20.44
C SER A 585 3.45 46.73 21.05
N PRO A 586 4.75 46.88 20.75
CA PRO A 586 5.78 45.98 21.30
C PRO A 586 5.74 45.83 22.84
N GLU A 587 5.41 46.91 23.55
CA GLU A 587 5.28 46.95 25.01
C GLU A 587 4.02 46.23 25.54
N GLU A 588 2.93 46.24 24.76
CA GLU A 588 1.69 45.53 25.08
C GLU A 588 1.78 44.04 24.69
N GLU A 589 2.51 43.73 23.62
CA GLU A 589 2.77 42.36 23.18
C GLU A 589 3.63 41.60 24.21
N GLU A 590 4.60 42.26 24.85
CA GLU A 590 5.35 41.69 25.99
C GLU A 590 4.45 41.39 27.19
N LYS A 591 3.54 42.31 27.56
CA LYS A 591 2.58 42.11 28.65
C LYS A 591 1.54 41.02 28.34
N GLN A 592 1.11 40.93 27.08
CA GLN A 592 0.19 39.89 26.61
C GLN A 592 0.89 38.52 26.55
N LYS A 593 2.18 38.47 26.17
CA LYS A 593 3.00 37.25 26.21
C LYS A 593 3.13 36.69 27.62
N GLU A 594 3.26 37.55 28.63
CA GLU A 594 3.23 37.14 30.06
C GLU A 594 1.87 36.54 30.48
N GLN A 595 0.78 36.87 29.78
CA GLN A 595 -0.57 36.33 29.98
C GLN A 595 -0.90 35.13 29.07
N GLY A 596 0.08 34.63 28.31
CA GLY A 596 -0.07 33.45 27.45
C GLY A 596 -0.45 33.74 26.00
N TYR A 597 -0.42 35.00 25.55
CA TYR A 597 -0.58 35.35 24.14
C TYR A 597 0.64 34.88 23.33
N ILE A 598 0.41 34.03 22.34
CA ILE A 598 1.41 33.66 21.34
C ILE A 598 1.09 34.48 20.08
N SER A 599 2.00 35.38 19.72
CA SER A 599 1.91 36.17 18.50
C SER A 599 1.90 35.24 17.28
N ASP A 600 0.97 35.45 16.34
CA ASP A 600 0.84 34.67 15.10
C ASP A 600 2.12 34.68 14.23
N ARG A 601 3.09 35.55 14.54
CA ARG A 601 4.40 35.67 13.88
C ARG A 601 5.47 34.73 14.46
N VAL A 602 5.18 34.03 15.55
CA VAL A 602 6.11 33.12 16.25
C VAL A 602 5.87 31.66 15.87
N LEU A 603 4.78 31.36 15.15
CA LEU A 603 4.55 30.11 14.42
C LEU A 603 5.11 30.23 13.00
#